data_AF-A0A0M2Z9D9-F1
#
_entry.id   AF-A0A0M2Z9D9-F1
#
_cell.length_a   1.000
_cell.length_b   1.000
_cell.length_c   1.000
_cell.angle_alpha   90.00
_cell.angle_beta   90.00
_cell.angle_gamma   90.00
#
_symmetry.space_group_name_H-M   'P 1'
#
loop_
_entity.id
_entity.type
_entity.pdbx_description
1 polymer ?
#
loop_
_entity_poly.entity_id
_entity_poly.type
_entity_poly.pdbx_seq_one_letter_code
_entity_poly.pdbx_strand_id
1 'polypeptide(L)'
;MRDLVLAAFRPRTSPPSTASVLRSVLWPIAILAVIHRSYVLATNGYITDDFGPVYRAMVAFKMGQDIYNAQFDHVDPHYLYPPGGTLIMAPFGYLPVEASRYWFIFFNTLAIVLAAYFLLRLFKFTLASVAAPALLLAMFCTESVTNTLVFGNINGVLLLLEVLFFRWLLDGVRSHEWWAGVAIGLTLVVKPLLAPLLLLPLLNRQWRSLVTAFAVPVVFNIAAWPLISDPMNFVTRTLPYIMSTRDYFNSSILGNGVYYGLPMWLIMLLRITFVVLGAISLWLLYRYYRTRDQLFWMLTSSGVLLITSWLVLSLGQGYYSMMLFPFLMTVVLPNSVLRNWPAWLGIYGFMTMDRWLLGHWPTTGRALEYLKITYGWSLVMVVVFCVLLFRYLDAKDEDRLDDGIDPPWMKELREPAMSARAATPSDG
;
A
#
# COMPACT_ATOMS: atom_id res chain seq x y z
N MET A 1 14.99 1.41 35.72
CA MET A 1 14.13 2.62 35.84
C MET A 1 14.97 3.88 36.10
N ARG A 2 15.87 3.89 37.10
CA ARG A 2 16.79 5.01 37.38
C ARG A 2 17.57 5.51 36.16
N ASP A 3 18.16 4.62 35.36
CA ASP A 3 18.97 5.03 34.18
C ASP A 3 18.12 5.63 33.05
N LEU A 4 16.87 5.19 32.89
CA LEU A 4 15.92 5.76 31.93
C LEU A 4 15.47 7.16 32.36
N VAL A 5 15.19 7.35 33.66
CA VAL A 5 14.83 8.64 34.23
C VAL A 5 16.00 9.62 34.14
N LEU A 6 17.22 9.17 34.44
CA LEU A 6 18.43 9.99 34.28
C LEU A 6 18.69 10.33 32.80
N ALA A 7 18.52 9.39 31.88
CA ALA A 7 18.69 9.67 30.45
C ALA A 7 17.66 10.70 29.92
N ALA A 8 16.43 10.68 30.45
CA ALA A 8 15.36 11.60 30.06
C ALA A 8 15.53 13.01 30.65
N PHE A 9 15.91 13.12 31.92
CA PHE A 9 15.82 14.38 32.68
C PHE A 9 17.17 14.95 33.16
N ARG A 10 18.31 14.29 32.91
CA ARG A 10 19.61 14.86 33.31
C ARG A 10 19.88 16.20 32.62
N PRO A 11 20.47 17.18 33.32
CA PRO A 11 21.00 18.38 32.71
C PRO A 11 21.96 18.00 31.57
N ARG A 12 21.69 18.49 30.36
CA ARG A 12 22.53 18.19 29.20
C ARG A 12 23.80 19.04 29.25
N THR A 13 24.93 18.43 28.93
CA THR A 13 26.24 19.10 28.89
C THR A 13 26.53 19.78 27.56
N SER A 14 25.68 19.56 26.54
CA SER A 14 25.75 20.21 25.23
C SER A 14 24.34 20.33 24.61
N PRO A 15 24.13 21.29 23.68
CA PRO A 15 22.88 21.39 22.93
C PRO A 15 22.59 20.12 22.14
N PRO A 16 21.34 19.62 22.12
CA PRO A 16 21.00 18.47 21.32
C PRO A 16 21.03 18.78 19.83
N SER A 17 21.42 17.80 19.02
CA SER A 17 21.24 17.88 17.57
C SER A 17 19.76 17.94 17.20
N THR A 18 19.43 18.57 16.07
CA THR A 18 18.06 18.62 15.53
C THR A 18 17.43 17.23 15.42
N ALA A 19 18.21 16.23 14.99
CA ALA A 19 17.75 14.84 14.91
C ALA A 19 17.38 14.25 16.27
N SER A 20 18.14 14.57 17.32
CA SER A 20 17.83 14.14 18.68
C SER A 20 16.55 14.78 19.19
N VAL A 21 16.36 16.09 18.94
CA VAL A 21 15.14 16.81 19.31
C VAL A 21 13.92 16.24 18.60
N LEU A 22 13.97 16.09 17.27
CA LEU A 22 12.87 15.53 16.49
C LEU A 22 12.49 14.13 16.95
N ARG A 23 13.47 13.26 17.24
CA ARG A 23 13.18 11.94 17.81
C ARG A 23 12.50 12.01 19.17
N SER A 24 12.97 12.87 20.07
CA SER A 24 12.37 13.04 21.40
C SER A 24 10.92 13.51 21.32
N VAL A 25 10.55 14.29 20.30
CA VAL A 25 9.18 14.74 20.06
C VAL A 25 8.35 13.66 19.37
N LEU A 26 8.86 13.07 18.29
CA LEU A 26 8.07 12.21 17.42
C LEU A 26 7.78 10.83 18.02
N TRP A 27 8.66 10.25 18.84
CA TRP A 27 8.44 8.92 19.42
C TRP A 27 7.19 8.85 20.30
N PRO A 28 7.00 9.74 21.29
CA PRO A 28 5.76 9.78 22.08
C PRO A 28 4.51 9.93 21.21
N ILE A 29 4.55 10.83 20.22
CA ILE A 29 3.40 11.09 19.33
C ILE A 29 3.11 9.85 18.47
N ALA A 30 4.13 9.20 17.89
CA ALA A 30 3.98 7.99 17.10
C ALA A 30 3.38 6.84 17.92
N ILE A 31 3.89 6.61 19.14
CA ILE A 31 3.39 5.56 20.04
C ILE A 31 1.94 5.82 20.42
N LEU A 32 1.60 7.06 20.81
CA LEU A 32 0.22 7.42 21.14
C LEU A 32 -0.70 7.36 19.93
N ALA A 33 -0.23 7.69 18.72
CA ALA A 33 -0.98 7.50 17.50
C ALA A 33 -1.29 6.02 17.28
N VAL A 34 -0.30 5.13 17.37
CA VAL A 34 -0.50 3.67 17.27
C VAL A 34 -1.58 3.21 18.25
N ILE A 35 -1.42 3.50 19.55
CA ILE A 35 -2.37 3.10 20.60
C ILE A 35 -3.76 3.65 20.31
N HIS A 36 -3.87 4.93 19.97
CA HIS A 36 -5.17 5.56 19.74
C HIS A 36 -5.92 4.91 18.56
N ARG A 37 -5.24 4.60 17.45
CA ARG A 37 -5.91 4.03 16.27
C ARG A 37 -6.20 2.53 16.47
N SER A 38 -5.27 1.78 17.05
CA SER A 38 -5.41 0.33 17.21
C SER A 38 -6.26 -0.10 18.40
N TYR A 39 -6.33 0.72 19.45
CA TYR A 39 -7.09 0.42 20.65
C TYR A 39 -8.34 1.28 20.75
N VAL A 40 -8.22 2.61 20.86
CA VAL A 40 -9.36 3.50 21.14
C VAL A 40 -10.37 3.50 19.98
N LEU A 41 -9.94 3.89 18.77
CA LEU A 41 -10.85 3.97 17.62
C LEU A 41 -11.35 2.60 17.19
N ALA A 42 -10.48 1.58 17.19
CA ALA A 42 -10.87 0.24 16.78
C ALA A 42 -11.90 -0.40 17.73
N THR A 43 -11.82 -0.12 19.04
CA THR A 43 -12.80 -0.58 20.04
C THR A 43 -14.13 0.16 19.91
N ASN A 44 -14.11 1.48 19.65
CA ASN A 44 -15.34 2.24 19.44
C ASN A 44 -16.13 1.75 18.21
N GLY A 45 -15.44 1.15 17.24
CA GLY A 45 -16.05 0.64 16.02
C GLY A 45 -16.47 1.75 15.06
N TYR A 46 -17.09 1.36 13.96
CA TYR A 46 -17.62 2.27 12.95
C TYR A 46 -18.82 1.63 12.26
N ILE A 47 -19.61 2.44 11.55
CA ILE A 47 -20.77 1.95 10.80
C ILE A 47 -20.38 0.96 9.69
N THR A 48 -19.18 1.14 9.12
CA THR A 48 -18.57 0.18 8.20
C THR A 48 -17.85 -0.91 8.98
N ASP A 49 -18.25 -2.16 8.74
CA ASP A 49 -17.67 -3.36 9.34
C ASP A 49 -17.31 -4.38 8.25
N ASP A 50 -16.04 -4.40 7.87
CA ASP A 50 -15.48 -5.38 6.92
C ASP A 50 -15.20 -6.73 7.60
N PHE A 51 -15.09 -6.76 8.94
CA PHE A 51 -14.77 -7.99 9.69
C PHE A 51 -16.00 -8.87 9.93
N GLY A 52 -17.16 -8.27 10.21
CA GLY A 52 -18.41 -9.00 10.46
C GLY A 52 -18.73 -10.07 9.41
N PRO A 53 -18.75 -9.76 8.10
CA PRO A 53 -18.99 -10.77 7.06
C PRO A 53 -17.93 -11.87 7.03
N VAL A 54 -16.65 -11.52 7.25
CA VAL A 54 -15.55 -12.50 7.34
C VAL A 54 -15.79 -13.44 8.51
N TYR A 55 -16.08 -12.92 9.70
CA TYR A 55 -16.33 -13.72 10.89
C TYR A 55 -17.53 -14.66 10.69
N ARG A 56 -18.66 -14.15 10.16
CA ARG A 56 -19.83 -14.97 9.86
C ARG A 56 -19.51 -16.10 8.88
N ALA A 57 -18.73 -15.81 7.82
CA ALA A 57 -18.28 -16.83 6.88
C ALA A 57 -17.38 -17.89 7.56
N MET A 58 -16.52 -17.51 8.51
CA MET A 58 -15.66 -18.46 9.23
C MET A 58 -16.45 -19.35 10.19
N VAL A 59 -17.47 -18.80 10.84
CA VAL A 59 -18.40 -19.58 11.67
C VAL A 59 -19.20 -20.56 10.80
N ALA A 60 -19.71 -20.11 9.66
CA ALA A 60 -20.42 -20.98 8.70
C ALA A 60 -19.50 -22.09 8.17
N PHE A 61 -18.26 -21.76 7.79
CA PHE A 61 -17.25 -22.73 7.37
C PHE A 61 -17.01 -23.80 8.45
N LYS A 62 -16.81 -23.38 9.70
CA LYS A 62 -16.66 -24.28 10.86
C LYS A 62 -17.88 -25.19 11.04
N MET A 63 -19.08 -24.72 10.73
CA MET A 63 -20.34 -25.47 10.85
C MET A 63 -20.65 -26.32 9.60
N GLY A 64 -19.79 -26.34 8.57
CA GLY A 64 -20.04 -27.03 7.32
C GLY A 64 -21.16 -26.42 6.47
N GLN A 65 -21.51 -25.15 6.73
CA GLN A 65 -22.54 -24.41 6.03
C GLN A 65 -21.98 -23.69 4.79
N ASP A 66 -22.85 -23.31 3.86
CA ASP A 66 -22.45 -22.49 2.72
C ASP A 66 -21.98 -21.11 3.18
N ILE A 67 -20.84 -20.68 2.64
CA ILE A 67 -20.17 -19.40 2.94
C ILE A 67 -20.39 -18.36 1.85
N TYR A 68 -20.78 -18.78 0.64
CA TYR A 68 -20.99 -17.92 -0.53
C TYR A 68 -22.49 -17.66 -0.76
N ASN A 69 -23.17 -17.29 0.32
CA ASN A 69 -24.62 -17.10 0.37
C ASN A 69 -25.05 -15.62 0.36
N ALA A 70 -24.13 -14.69 0.12
CA ALA A 70 -24.38 -13.25 0.14
C ALA A 70 -25.49 -12.81 -0.85
N GLN A 71 -26.24 -11.78 -0.46
CA GLN A 71 -27.31 -11.16 -1.25
C GLN A 71 -26.79 -9.85 -1.84
N PHE A 72 -26.32 -9.90 -3.09
CA PHE A 72 -25.65 -8.78 -3.75
C PHE A 72 -26.55 -7.61 -4.17
N ASP A 73 -27.86 -7.72 -3.94
CA ASP A 73 -28.82 -6.63 -4.14
C ASP A 73 -28.77 -5.58 -3.02
N HIS A 74 -28.07 -5.89 -1.93
CA HIS A 74 -27.86 -4.99 -0.80
C HIS A 74 -26.45 -4.38 -0.83
N VAL A 75 -26.34 -3.17 -0.28
CA VAL A 75 -25.10 -2.38 -0.26
C VAL A 75 -24.22 -2.64 0.97
N ASP A 76 -24.61 -3.59 1.83
CA ASP A 76 -23.84 -3.98 3.01
C ASP A 76 -22.52 -4.68 2.63
N PRO A 77 -21.53 -4.70 3.53
CA PRO A 77 -20.28 -5.41 3.29
C PRO A 77 -20.51 -6.91 3.08
N HIS A 78 -19.96 -7.46 2.00
CA HIS A 78 -20.09 -8.88 1.62
C HIS A 78 -18.80 -9.67 1.86
N TYR A 79 -18.92 -10.97 2.10
CA TYR A 79 -17.76 -11.87 2.13
C TYR A 79 -17.33 -12.22 0.69
N LEU A 80 -16.12 -11.81 0.30
CA LEU A 80 -15.65 -11.86 -1.09
C LEU A 80 -14.30 -12.59 -1.25
N TYR A 81 -13.78 -13.26 -0.22
CA TYR A 81 -12.48 -13.91 -0.33
C TYR A 81 -12.55 -15.21 -1.13
N PRO A 82 -11.50 -15.55 -1.91
CA PRO A 82 -11.38 -16.85 -2.55
C PRO A 82 -11.38 -18.00 -1.53
N PRO A 83 -11.67 -19.24 -1.96
CA PRO A 83 -11.64 -20.43 -1.11
C PRO A 83 -10.38 -20.55 -0.25
N GLY A 84 -9.20 -20.33 -0.84
CA GLY A 84 -7.94 -20.36 -0.11
C GLY A 84 -7.85 -19.30 1.00
N GLY A 85 -8.45 -18.13 0.78
CA GLY A 85 -8.57 -17.07 1.78
C GLY A 85 -9.45 -17.48 2.96
N THR A 86 -10.50 -18.28 2.73
CA THR A 86 -11.30 -18.89 3.80
C THR A 86 -10.43 -19.73 4.73
N LEU A 87 -9.53 -20.57 4.20
CA LEU A 87 -8.65 -21.39 5.04
C LEU A 87 -7.71 -20.56 5.92
N ILE A 88 -7.15 -19.48 5.38
CA ILE A 88 -6.28 -18.58 6.16
C ILE A 88 -7.07 -17.92 7.30
N MET A 89 -8.33 -17.59 7.05
CA MET A 89 -9.20 -16.91 8.02
C MET A 89 -9.89 -17.87 8.99
N ALA A 90 -9.99 -19.16 8.68
CA ALA A 90 -10.76 -20.14 9.43
C ALA A 90 -10.49 -20.14 10.94
N PRO A 91 -9.23 -19.99 11.44
CA PRO A 91 -8.96 -19.95 12.88
C PRO A 91 -9.76 -18.89 13.65
N PHE A 92 -10.10 -17.76 13.02
CA PHE A 92 -10.89 -16.70 13.64
C PHE A 92 -12.33 -17.14 13.96
N GLY A 93 -12.92 -18.06 13.18
CA GLY A 93 -14.26 -18.61 13.45
C GLY A 93 -14.35 -19.52 14.69
N TYR A 94 -13.22 -19.89 15.29
CA TYR A 94 -13.17 -20.68 16.52
C TYR A 94 -13.13 -19.83 17.79
N LEU A 95 -12.93 -18.52 17.65
CA LEU A 95 -12.92 -17.58 18.76
C LEU A 95 -14.31 -16.94 18.94
N PRO A 96 -14.68 -16.53 20.17
CA PRO A 96 -15.82 -15.63 20.37
C PRO A 96 -15.65 -14.35 19.55
N VAL A 97 -16.75 -13.77 19.04
CA VAL A 97 -16.73 -12.66 18.08
C VAL A 97 -15.84 -11.49 18.52
N GLU A 98 -15.97 -11.05 19.77
CA GLU A 98 -15.17 -9.96 20.33
C GLU A 98 -13.68 -10.31 20.36
N ALA A 99 -13.33 -11.47 20.92
CA ALA A 99 -11.95 -11.93 20.97
C ALA A 99 -11.37 -12.07 19.56
N SER A 100 -12.14 -12.60 18.61
CA SER A 100 -11.75 -12.74 17.22
C SER A 100 -11.45 -11.39 16.57
N ARG A 101 -12.31 -10.39 16.77
CA ARG A 101 -12.15 -9.05 16.24
C ARG A 101 -10.90 -8.37 16.81
N TYR A 102 -10.69 -8.43 18.12
CA TYR A 102 -9.52 -7.81 18.75
C TYR A 102 -8.21 -8.48 18.35
N TRP A 103 -8.16 -9.81 18.25
CA TRP A 103 -6.97 -10.50 17.73
C TRP A 103 -6.69 -10.15 16.28
N PHE A 104 -7.74 -10.03 15.45
CA PHE A 104 -7.60 -9.61 14.06
C PHE A 104 -7.01 -8.20 13.93
N ILE A 105 -7.51 -7.24 14.73
CA ILE A 105 -6.99 -5.87 14.81
C ILE A 105 -5.54 -5.86 15.34
N PHE A 106 -5.25 -6.66 16.36
CA PHE A 106 -3.92 -6.78 16.94
C PHE A 106 -2.89 -7.26 15.89
N PHE A 107 -3.18 -8.34 15.17
CA PHE A 107 -2.28 -8.86 14.13
C PHE A 107 -2.10 -7.88 12.97
N ASN A 108 -3.15 -7.18 12.55
CA ASN A 108 -3.02 -6.12 11.55
C ASN A 108 -2.15 -4.97 12.05
N THR A 109 -2.33 -4.52 13.30
CA THR A 109 -1.52 -3.46 13.90
C THR A 109 -0.05 -3.88 13.97
N LEU A 110 0.21 -5.10 14.45
CA LEU A 110 1.57 -5.66 14.51
C LEU A 110 2.19 -5.74 13.11
N ALA A 111 1.42 -6.19 12.12
CA ALA A 111 1.89 -6.26 10.74
C ALA A 111 2.26 -4.88 10.17
N ILE A 112 1.45 -3.84 10.43
CA ILE A 112 1.75 -2.46 10.02
C ILE A 112 3.04 -1.95 10.68
N VAL A 113 3.25 -2.22 11.97
CA VAL A 113 4.47 -1.84 12.70
C VAL A 113 5.69 -2.57 12.14
N LEU A 114 5.58 -3.88 11.88
CA LEU A 114 6.64 -4.67 11.26
C LEU A 114 6.93 -4.21 9.83
N ALA A 115 5.89 -3.86 9.06
CA ALA A 115 6.05 -3.31 7.72
C ALA A 115 6.83 -2.00 7.76
N ALA A 116 6.50 -1.10 8.69
CA ALA A 116 7.25 0.14 8.91
C ALA A 116 8.72 -0.15 9.24
N TYR A 117 9.00 -1.12 10.11
CA TYR A 117 10.36 -1.54 10.42
C TYR A 117 11.12 -2.06 9.19
N PHE A 118 10.55 -3.02 8.45
CA PHE A 118 11.22 -3.57 7.26
C PHE A 118 11.36 -2.54 6.15
N LEU A 119 10.41 -1.61 6.02
CA LEU A 119 10.48 -0.50 5.08
C LEU A 119 11.63 0.45 5.45
N LEU A 120 11.84 0.79 6.72
CA LEU A 120 13.02 1.56 7.16
C LEU A 120 14.31 0.84 6.76
N ARG A 121 14.39 -0.47 6.98
CA ARG A 121 15.58 -1.27 6.66
C ARG A 121 15.80 -1.36 5.15
N LEU A 122 14.74 -1.39 4.34
CA LEU A 122 14.82 -1.35 2.88
C LEU A 122 15.51 -0.07 2.39
N PHE A 123 15.25 1.06 3.06
CA PHE A 123 15.90 2.35 2.82
C PHE A 123 17.19 2.57 3.64
N LYS A 124 17.72 1.52 4.28
CA LYS A 124 18.96 1.53 5.09
C LYS A 124 18.92 2.47 6.30
N PHE A 125 17.73 2.82 6.77
CA PHE A 125 17.54 3.52 8.03
C PHE A 125 17.51 2.54 9.22
N THR A 126 17.83 3.06 10.40
CA THR A 126 17.77 2.33 11.68
C THR A 126 16.71 2.95 12.59
N LEU A 127 16.35 2.26 13.67
CA LEU A 127 15.44 2.80 14.70
C LEU A 127 16.00 4.03 15.42
N ALA A 128 17.31 4.27 15.31
CA ALA A 128 17.96 5.47 15.83
C ALA A 128 17.82 6.69 14.90
N SER A 129 17.28 6.53 13.70
CA SER A 129 17.03 7.65 12.78
C SER A 129 15.74 8.40 13.12
N VAL A 130 15.65 9.66 12.69
CA VAL A 130 14.39 10.44 12.74
C VAL A 130 13.31 9.80 11.87
N ALA A 131 13.72 9.12 10.79
CA ALA A 131 12.80 8.44 9.87
C ALA A 131 11.96 7.37 10.58
N ALA A 132 12.48 6.74 11.64
CA ALA A 132 11.76 5.68 12.35
C ALA A 132 10.44 6.15 12.98
N PRO A 133 10.44 7.10 13.94
CA PRO A 133 9.19 7.61 14.49
C PRO A 133 8.39 8.44 13.49
N ALA A 134 9.05 9.12 12.53
CA ALA A 134 8.36 9.90 11.50
C ALA A 134 7.51 9.01 10.58
N LEU A 135 8.07 7.90 10.09
CA LEU A 135 7.35 6.95 9.23
C LEU A 135 6.18 6.31 9.99
N LEU A 136 6.44 5.84 11.22
CA LEU A 136 5.41 5.20 12.03
C LEU A 136 4.26 6.17 12.32
N LEU A 137 4.57 7.41 12.70
CA LEU A 137 3.57 8.45 12.89
C LEU A 137 2.81 8.75 11.59
N ALA A 138 3.53 8.94 10.48
CA ALA A 138 2.91 9.24 9.20
C ALA A 138 1.91 8.17 8.78
N MET A 139 2.27 6.89 8.92
CA MET A 139 1.38 5.77 8.61
C MET A 139 0.11 5.79 9.49
N PHE A 140 0.26 5.86 10.81
CA PHE A 140 -0.86 5.82 11.75
C PHE A 140 -1.68 7.13 11.82
N CYS A 141 -1.21 8.20 11.18
CA CYS A 141 -1.97 9.44 10.98
C CYS A 141 -2.69 9.51 9.63
N THR A 142 -2.78 8.41 8.88
CA THR A 142 -3.55 8.36 7.64
C THR A 142 -4.95 7.81 7.83
N GLU A 143 -5.87 8.22 6.95
CA GLU A 143 -7.17 7.56 6.80
C GLU A 143 -7.00 6.07 6.43
N SER A 144 -5.99 5.73 5.62
CA SER A 144 -5.79 4.36 5.15
C SER A 144 -5.53 3.35 6.27
N VAL A 145 -4.66 3.68 7.24
CA VAL A 145 -4.41 2.85 8.44
C VAL A 145 -5.61 2.88 9.37
N THR A 146 -6.17 4.06 9.64
CA THR A 146 -7.30 4.20 10.56
C THR A 146 -8.49 3.38 10.09
N ASN A 147 -8.94 3.54 8.84
CA ASN A 147 -10.07 2.78 8.29
C ASN A 147 -9.77 1.28 8.24
N THR A 148 -8.55 0.87 7.91
CA THR A 148 -8.19 -0.57 7.91
C THR A 148 -8.37 -1.19 9.28
N LEU A 149 -7.90 -0.53 10.35
CA LEU A 149 -8.00 -1.06 11.71
C LEU A 149 -9.43 -0.98 12.24
N VAL A 150 -10.12 0.15 12.02
CA VAL A 150 -11.46 0.39 12.55
C VAL A 150 -12.51 -0.47 11.85
N PHE A 151 -12.42 -0.63 10.53
CA PHE A 151 -13.36 -1.47 9.77
C PHE A 151 -13.03 -2.96 9.93
N GLY A 152 -11.84 -3.30 10.44
CA GLY A 152 -11.38 -4.68 10.58
C GLY A 152 -11.01 -5.32 9.24
N ASN A 153 -10.25 -4.59 8.40
CA ASN A 153 -9.73 -5.06 7.12
C ASN A 153 -8.33 -5.68 7.27
N ILE A 154 -7.96 -6.64 6.42
CA ILE A 154 -6.66 -7.35 6.48
C ILE A 154 -5.48 -6.56 5.87
N ASN A 155 -5.69 -5.33 5.39
CA ASN A 155 -4.66 -4.63 4.62
C ASN A 155 -3.32 -4.45 5.37
N GLY A 156 -3.30 -4.47 6.71
CA GLY A 156 -2.06 -4.41 7.48
C GLY A 156 -1.12 -5.59 7.21
N VAL A 157 -1.67 -6.80 7.07
CA VAL A 157 -0.91 -8.00 6.71
C VAL A 157 -0.46 -7.95 5.25
N LEU A 158 -1.31 -7.45 4.36
CA LEU A 158 -0.97 -7.27 2.93
C LEU A 158 0.20 -6.31 2.77
N LEU A 159 0.21 -5.19 3.51
CA LEU A 159 1.32 -4.24 3.51
C LEU A 159 2.63 -4.91 3.96
N LEU A 160 2.60 -5.71 5.03
CA LEU A 160 3.78 -6.42 5.49
C LEU A 160 4.31 -7.36 4.40
N LEU A 161 3.44 -8.15 3.78
CA LEU A 161 3.81 -9.07 2.72
C LEU A 161 4.32 -8.34 1.47
N GLU A 162 3.77 -7.17 1.14
CA GLU A 162 4.28 -6.28 0.08
C GLU A 162 5.71 -5.80 0.37
N VAL A 163 5.96 -5.31 1.59
CA VAL A 163 7.29 -4.84 2.00
C VAL A 163 8.30 -5.99 1.99
N LEU A 164 7.90 -7.19 2.44
CA LEU A 164 8.73 -8.39 2.38
C LEU A 164 8.99 -8.84 0.93
N PHE A 165 7.99 -8.74 0.06
CA PHE A 165 8.14 -8.98 -1.39
C PHE A 165 9.22 -8.07 -1.98
N PHE A 166 9.14 -6.75 -1.76
CA PHE A 166 10.19 -5.84 -2.22
C PHE A 166 11.55 -6.12 -1.58
N ARG A 167 11.58 -6.39 -0.28
CA ARG A 167 12.82 -6.69 0.45
C ARG A 167 13.57 -7.86 -0.19
N TRP A 168 12.90 -8.96 -0.46
CA TRP A 168 13.52 -10.14 -1.04
C TRP A 168 13.80 -10.01 -2.54
N LEU A 169 13.03 -9.20 -3.29
CA LEU A 169 13.38 -8.90 -4.69
C LEU A 169 14.62 -8.02 -4.83
N LEU A 170 14.89 -7.16 -3.84
CA LEU A 170 15.94 -6.14 -3.88
C LEU A 170 17.19 -6.48 -3.07
N ASP A 171 17.24 -7.63 -2.39
CA ASP A 171 18.39 -8.02 -1.56
C ASP A 171 19.57 -8.61 -2.35
N GLY A 172 19.38 -8.89 -3.64
CA GLY A 172 20.40 -9.43 -4.54
C GLY A 172 20.62 -10.95 -4.43
N VAL A 173 19.88 -11.66 -3.57
CA VAL A 173 20.02 -13.10 -3.35
C VAL A 173 18.97 -13.85 -4.16
N ARG A 174 19.37 -14.49 -5.27
CA ARG A 174 18.43 -15.15 -6.21
C ARG A 174 17.56 -16.25 -5.58
N SER A 175 17.97 -16.88 -4.50
CA SER A 175 17.14 -17.87 -3.79
C SER A 175 16.02 -17.22 -2.98
N HIS A 176 16.18 -15.96 -2.56
CA HIS A 176 15.14 -15.23 -1.83
C HIS A 176 13.99 -14.78 -2.72
N GLU A 177 14.16 -14.74 -4.04
CA GLU A 177 13.06 -14.51 -4.99
C GLU A 177 11.90 -15.49 -4.80
N TRP A 178 12.17 -16.75 -4.38
CA TRP A 178 11.13 -17.70 -4.03
C TRP A 178 10.27 -17.21 -2.86
N TRP A 179 10.91 -16.67 -1.83
CA TRP A 179 10.23 -16.09 -0.67
C TRP A 179 9.48 -14.80 -1.02
N ALA A 180 10.02 -13.98 -1.93
CA ALA A 180 9.29 -12.84 -2.48
C ALA A 180 7.96 -13.31 -3.11
N GLY A 181 8.03 -14.33 -3.97
CA GLY A 181 6.85 -14.91 -4.58
C GLY A 181 5.87 -15.52 -3.58
N VAL A 182 6.36 -16.19 -2.53
CA VAL A 182 5.50 -16.67 -1.43
C VAL A 182 4.80 -15.50 -0.74
N ALA A 183 5.51 -14.40 -0.45
CA ALA A 183 4.95 -13.25 0.24
C ALA A 183 3.79 -12.64 -0.54
N ILE A 184 4.01 -12.32 -1.82
CA ILE A 184 2.95 -11.76 -2.66
C ILE A 184 1.86 -12.80 -2.95
N GLY A 185 2.22 -14.07 -3.15
CA GLY A 185 1.28 -15.18 -3.35
C GLY A 185 0.28 -15.32 -2.19
N LEU A 186 0.74 -15.18 -0.94
CA LEU A 186 -0.15 -15.18 0.24
C LEU A 186 -1.15 -14.02 0.22
N THR A 187 -0.77 -12.85 -0.32
CA THR A 187 -1.74 -11.76 -0.51
C THR A 187 -2.81 -12.13 -1.53
N LEU A 188 -2.42 -12.77 -2.64
CA LEU A 188 -3.33 -13.18 -3.71
C LEU A 188 -4.30 -14.29 -3.29
N VAL A 189 -3.94 -15.12 -2.31
CA VAL A 189 -4.84 -16.11 -1.71
C VAL A 189 -6.08 -15.44 -1.09
N VAL A 190 -5.89 -14.32 -0.41
CA VAL A 190 -6.96 -13.64 0.34
C VAL A 190 -7.62 -12.56 -0.50
N LYS A 191 -6.82 -11.68 -1.09
CA LYS A 191 -7.28 -10.47 -1.77
C LYS A 191 -6.24 -10.10 -2.84
N PRO A 192 -6.54 -10.31 -4.13
CA PRO A 192 -5.58 -10.12 -5.23
C PRO A 192 -5.29 -8.64 -5.57
N LEU A 193 -5.31 -7.76 -4.56
CA LEU A 193 -5.04 -6.32 -4.65
C LEU A 193 -3.66 -6.02 -5.24
N LEU A 194 -2.65 -6.84 -4.88
CA LEU A 194 -1.26 -6.63 -5.28
C LEU A 194 -0.88 -7.37 -6.57
N ALA A 195 -1.83 -8.05 -7.23
CA ALA A 195 -1.57 -8.75 -8.50
C ALA A 195 -0.87 -7.88 -9.56
N PRO A 196 -1.19 -6.58 -9.73
CA PRO A 196 -0.49 -5.71 -10.68
C PRO A 196 1.03 -5.63 -10.45
N LEU A 197 1.51 -5.80 -9.20
CA LEU A 197 2.92 -5.74 -8.87
C LEU A 197 3.74 -6.89 -9.46
N LEU A 198 3.11 -8.00 -9.87
CA LEU A 198 3.79 -9.11 -10.54
C LEU A 198 4.41 -8.72 -11.89
N LEU A 199 3.97 -7.60 -12.48
CA LEU A 199 4.62 -7.04 -13.66
C LEU A 199 6.09 -6.67 -13.38
N LEU A 200 6.42 -6.24 -12.15
CA LEU A 200 7.76 -5.81 -11.79
C LEU A 200 8.79 -6.94 -11.89
N PRO A 201 8.65 -8.09 -11.19
CA PRO A 201 9.59 -9.20 -11.35
C PRO A 201 9.56 -9.78 -12.77
N LEU A 202 8.43 -9.76 -13.47
CA LEU A 202 8.37 -10.17 -14.88
C LEU A 202 9.28 -9.29 -15.76
N LEU A 203 9.14 -7.98 -15.66
CA LEU A 203 9.96 -7.00 -16.37
C LEU A 203 11.44 -7.06 -15.93
N ASN A 204 11.70 -7.38 -14.66
CA ASN A 204 13.07 -7.52 -14.15
C ASN A 204 13.71 -8.89 -14.45
N ARG A 205 12.96 -9.82 -15.07
CA ARG A 205 13.39 -11.20 -15.36
C ARG A 205 13.64 -12.06 -14.10
N GLN A 206 12.91 -11.78 -13.01
CA GLN A 206 12.97 -12.50 -11.73
C GLN A 206 11.87 -13.58 -11.66
N TRP A 207 11.93 -14.54 -12.59
CA TRP A 207 10.87 -15.53 -12.82
C TRP A 207 10.55 -16.43 -11.60
N ARG A 208 11.52 -16.65 -10.71
CA ARG A 208 11.34 -17.51 -9.51
C ARG A 208 10.24 -17.00 -8.61
N SER A 209 10.17 -15.68 -8.44
CA SER A 209 9.11 -15.04 -7.67
C SER A 209 7.73 -15.24 -8.30
N LEU A 210 7.62 -15.29 -9.63
CA LEU A 210 6.35 -15.54 -10.30
C LEU A 210 5.84 -16.96 -10.04
N VAL A 211 6.75 -17.94 -10.02
CA VAL A 211 6.36 -19.34 -9.80
C VAL A 211 5.69 -19.52 -8.45
N THR A 212 6.30 -19.05 -7.35
CA THR A 212 5.66 -19.18 -6.02
C THR A 212 4.49 -18.22 -5.84
N ALA A 213 4.49 -17.06 -6.51
CA ALA A 213 3.35 -16.14 -6.51
C ALA A 213 2.07 -16.77 -7.07
N PHE A 214 2.18 -17.66 -8.07
CA PHE A 214 1.04 -18.41 -8.60
C PHE A 214 0.80 -19.74 -7.88
N ALA A 215 1.87 -20.47 -7.52
CA ALA A 215 1.74 -21.76 -6.86
C ALA A 215 1.03 -21.67 -5.51
N VAL A 216 1.32 -20.62 -4.71
CA VAL A 216 0.70 -20.45 -3.38
C VAL A 216 -0.83 -20.31 -3.47
N PRO A 217 -1.41 -19.35 -4.23
CA PRO A 217 -2.86 -19.29 -4.45
C PRO A 217 -3.48 -20.58 -4.98
N VAL A 218 -2.82 -21.25 -5.93
CA VAL A 218 -3.33 -22.50 -6.51
C VAL A 218 -3.41 -23.58 -5.44
N VAL A 219 -2.33 -23.79 -4.67
CA VAL A 219 -2.30 -24.81 -3.60
C VAL A 219 -3.34 -24.53 -2.53
N PHE A 220 -3.46 -23.28 -2.07
CA PHE A 220 -4.46 -22.92 -1.05
C PHE A 220 -5.89 -23.11 -1.56
N ASN A 221 -6.20 -22.73 -2.80
CA ASN A 221 -7.54 -22.92 -3.35
C ASN A 221 -7.85 -24.41 -3.57
N ILE A 222 -6.90 -25.21 -4.07
CA ILE A 222 -7.07 -26.68 -4.21
C ILE A 222 -7.32 -27.32 -2.85
N ALA A 223 -6.55 -26.93 -1.83
CA ALA A 223 -6.72 -27.45 -0.47
C ALA A 223 -8.06 -27.02 0.16
N ALA A 224 -8.54 -25.81 -0.14
CA ALA A 224 -9.80 -25.28 0.38
C ALA A 224 -11.02 -25.90 -0.29
N TRP A 225 -10.90 -26.25 -1.57
CA TRP A 225 -12.03 -26.68 -2.39
C TRP A 225 -12.86 -27.82 -1.78
N PRO A 226 -12.28 -28.94 -1.32
CA PRO A 226 -13.06 -30.04 -0.73
C PRO A 226 -13.57 -29.74 0.68
N LEU A 227 -13.13 -28.66 1.33
CA LEU A 227 -13.50 -28.31 2.70
C LEU A 227 -14.70 -27.36 2.77
N ILE A 228 -15.05 -26.71 1.65
CA ILE A 228 -16.16 -25.77 1.57
C ILE A 228 -17.41 -26.52 1.08
N SER A 229 -18.57 -26.20 1.68
CA SER A 229 -19.85 -26.87 1.40
C SER A 229 -20.29 -26.73 -0.07
N ASP A 230 -20.20 -25.51 -0.63
CA ASP A 230 -20.48 -25.23 -2.05
C ASP A 230 -19.46 -24.23 -2.64
N PRO A 231 -18.25 -24.71 -3.01
CA PRO A 231 -17.19 -23.83 -3.51
C PRO A 231 -17.51 -23.26 -4.90
N MET A 232 -18.44 -23.86 -5.65
CA MET A 232 -18.77 -23.40 -7.00
C MET A 232 -19.52 -22.06 -6.97
N ASN A 233 -20.23 -21.75 -5.89
CA ASN A 233 -20.85 -20.43 -5.67
C ASN A 233 -19.83 -19.28 -5.70
N PHE A 234 -18.56 -19.53 -5.36
CA PHE A 234 -17.51 -18.52 -5.56
C PHE A 234 -17.37 -18.16 -7.04
N VAL A 235 -17.37 -19.15 -7.93
CA VAL A 235 -17.15 -18.96 -9.36
C VAL A 235 -18.40 -18.44 -10.06
N THR A 236 -19.58 -18.95 -9.71
CA THR A 236 -20.84 -18.63 -10.39
C THR A 236 -21.51 -17.36 -9.87
N ARG A 237 -21.24 -16.96 -8.61
CA ARG A 237 -21.88 -15.79 -7.98
C ARG A 237 -20.87 -14.73 -7.55
N THR A 238 -19.93 -15.09 -6.68
CA THR A 238 -19.04 -14.12 -6.04
C THR A 238 -18.04 -13.48 -7.00
N LEU A 239 -17.41 -14.26 -7.87
CA LEU A 239 -16.42 -13.77 -8.82
C LEU A 239 -17.03 -12.83 -9.87
N PRO A 240 -18.18 -13.13 -10.50
CA PRO A 240 -18.90 -12.17 -11.35
C PRO A 240 -19.21 -10.86 -10.62
N TYR A 241 -19.64 -10.94 -9.35
CA TYR A 241 -19.91 -9.75 -8.55
C TYR A 241 -18.63 -8.93 -8.26
N ILE A 242 -17.50 -9.57 -7.94
CA ILE A 242 -16.20 -8.88 -7.76
C ILE A 242 -15.78 -8.15 -9.04
N MET A 243 -16.02 -8.76 -10.21
CA MET A 243 -15.68 -8.17 -11.51
C MET A 243 -16.67 -7.10 -11.96
N SER A 244 -17.86 -7.05 -11.37
CA SER A 244 -18.83 -5.98 -11.60
C SER A 244 -18.35 -4.66 -10.99
N THR A 245 -18.90 -3.55 -11.50
CA THR A 245 -18.60 -2.23 -10.96
C THR A 245 -19.69 -1.83 -9.98
N ARG A 246 -19.26 -1.45 -8.78
CA ARG A 246 -20.13 -0.82 -7.78
C ARG A 246 -20.13 0.68 -7.99
N ASP A 247 -21.30 1.28 -8.08
CA ASP A 247 -21.52 2.72 -8.14
C ASP A 247 -21.56 3.36 -6.74
N TYR A 248 -21.25 2.60 -5.68
CA TYR A 248 -21.16 3.08 -4.30
C TYR A 248 -19.83 2.65 -3.67
N PHE A 249 -19.30 3.47 -2.76
CA PHE A 249 -18.02 3.26 -2.06
C PHE A 249 -16.86 2.85 -2.97
N ASN A 250 -16.78 3.46 -4.16
CA ASN A 250 -15.82 3.10 -5.20
C ASN A 250 -15.14 4.35 -5.79
N SER A 251 -13.86 4.49 -5.50
CA SER A 251 -13.01 5.59 -5.95
C SER A 251 -12.36 5.36 -7.33
N SER A 252 -12.72 4.29 -8.04
CA SER A 252 -12.34 4.14 -9.45
C SER A 252 -13.03 5.19 -10.33
N ILE A 253 -12.46 5.48 -11.49
CA ILE A 253 -13.06 6.42 -12.46
C ILE A 253 -14.44 5.93 -12.92
N LEU A 254 -14.58 4.61 -13.11
CA LEU A 254 -15.85 4.01 -13.51
C LEU A 254 -16.90 4.09 -12.39
N GLY A 255 -16.54 3.72 -11.15
CA GLY A 255 -17.44 3.80 -10.01
C GLY A 255 -17.94 5.22 -9.74
N ASN A 256 -17.02 6.18 -9.61
CA ASN A 256 -17.39 7.58 -9.41
C ASN A 256 -18.10 8.18 -10.63
N GLY A 257 -17.65 7.85 -11.84
CA GLY A 257 -18.27 8.35 -13.06
C GLY A 257 -19.73 7.94 -13.18
N VAL A 258 -20.06 6.68 -12.90
CA VAL A 258 -21.45 6.19 -12.89
C VAL A 258 -22.25 6.83 -11.77
N TYR A 259 -21.70 6.91 -10.55
CA TYR A 259 -22.37 7.52 -9.39
C TYR A 259 -22.79 8.98 -9.65
N TYR A 260 -21.94 9.77 -10.30
CA TYR A 260 -22.22 11.16 -10.65
C TYR A 260 -22.92 11.35 -12.00
N GLY A 261 -23.29 10.25 -12.69
CA GLY A 261 -24.03 10.31 -13.95
C GLY A 261 -23.23 10.84 -15.13
N LEU A 262 -21.89 10.67 -15.13
CA LEU A 262 -21.06 11.02 -16.28
C LEU A 262 -21.38 10.13 -17.49
N PRO A 263 -21.36 10.68 -18.72
CA PRO A 263 -21.59 9.87 -19.90
C PRO A 263 -20.45 8.86 -20.11
N MET A 264 -20.77 7.65 -20.57
CA MET A 264 -19.82 6.55 -20.66
C MET A 264 -18.58 6.87 -21.53
N TRP A 265 -18.74 7.66 -22.60
CA TRP A 265 -17.61 8.07 -23.43
C TRP A 265 -16.56 8.88 -22.64
N LEU A 266 -16.99 9.73 -21.70
CA LEU A 266 -16.10 10.52 -20.86
C LEU A 266 -15.39 9.64 -19.83
N ILE A 267 -16.13 8.70 -19.22
CA ILE A 267 -15.56 7.71 -18.31
C ILE A 267 -14.47 6.91 -19.03
N MET A 268 -14.75 6.43 -20.24
CA MET A 268 -13.78 5.68 -21.04
C MET A 268 -12.59 6.53 -21.47
N LEU A 269 -12.80 7.78 -21.88
CA LEU A 269 -11.73 8.72 -22.19
C LEU A 269 -10.78 8.92 -21.01
N LEU A 270 -11.33 9.16 -19.80
CA LEU A 270 -10.55 9.32 -18.57
C LEU A 270 -9.75 8.04 -18.26
N ARG A 271 -10.39 6.86 -18.32
CA ARG A 271 -9.71 5.56 -18.11
C ARG A 271 -8.56 5.37 -19.09
N ILE A 272 -8.78 5.58 -20.39
CA ILE A 272 -7.75 5.48 -21.42
C ILE A 272 -6.60 6.46 -21.15
N THR A 273 -6.93 7.69 -20.75
CA THR A 273 -5.93 8.72 -20.44
C THR A 273 -5.01 8.24 -19.32
N PHE A 274 -5.55 7.73 -18.21
CA PHE A 274 -4.72 7.22 -17.11
C PHE A 274 -3.96 5.94 -17.45
N VAL A 275 -4.48 5.09 -18.33
CA VAL A 275 -3.70 3.97 -18.90
C VAL A 275 -2.49 4.48 -19.66
N VAL A 276 -2.66 5.48 -20.53
CA VAL A 276 -1.56 6.07 -21.31
C VAL A 276 -0.53 6.73 -20.41
N LEU A 277 -0.96 7.54 -19.42
CA LEU A 277 -0.06 8.17 -18.45
C LEU A 277 0.73 7.13 -17.66
N GLY A 278 0.07 6.08 -17.17
CA GLY A 278 0.70 4.97 -16.45
C GLY A 278 1.70 4.21 -17.33
N ALA A 279 1.31 3.87 -18.56
CA ALA A 279 2.16 3.14 -19.50
C ALA A 279 3.43 3.92 -19.87
N ILE A 280 3.31 5.22 -20.19
CA ILE A 280 4.47 6.06 -20.52
C ILE A 280 5.39 6.21 -19.29
N SER A 281 4.81 6.44 -18.11
CA SER A 281 5.58 6.54 -16.86
C SER A 281 6.36 5.25 -16.57
N LEU A 282 5.72 4.08 -16.71
CA LEU A 282 6.36 2.78 -16.54
C LEU A 282 7.43 2.51 -17.59
N TRP A 283 7.21 2.93 -18.84
CA TRP A 283 8.20 2.80 -19.91
C TRP A 283 9.45 3.64 -19.61
N LEU A 284 9.29 4.91 -19.21
CA LEU A 284 10.40 5.78 -18.81
C LEU A 284 11.14 5.20 -17.60
N LEU A 285 10.41 4.74 -16.58
CA LEU A 285 10.98 4.09 -15.41
C LEU A 285 11.78 2.83 -15.79
N TYR A 286 11.21 1.97 -16.64
CA TYR A 286 11.85 0.75 -17.11
C TYR A 286 13.11 1.05 -17.94
N ARG A 287 13.02 1.96 -18.90
CA ARG A 287 14.09 2.26 -19.86
C ARG A 287 15.32 2.89 -19.21
N TYR A 288 15.11 3.73 -18.19
CA TYR A 288 16.17 4.56 -17.63
C TYR A 288 16.61 4.18 -16.20
N TYR A 289 15.75 3.49 -15.41
CA TYR A 289 16.06 3.20 -14.00
C TYR A 289 16.17 1.71 -13.65
N ARG A 290 15.57 0.79 -14.43
CA ARG A 290 15.52 -0.65 -14.09
C ARG A 290 16.87 -1.25 -13.69
N THR A 291 17.95 -0.88 -14.36
CA THR A 291 19.30 -1.40 -14.05
C THR A 291 20.15 -0.43 -13.24
N ARG A 292 19.90 0.88 -13.34
CA ARG A 292 20.70 1.94 -12.70
C ARG A 292 20.34 2.18 -11.24
N ASP A 293 19.06 2.03 -10.91
CA ASP A 293 18.52 2.28 -9.57
C ASP A 293 17.28 1.41 -9.36
N GLN A 294 17.51 0.14 -9.04
CA GLN A 294 16.45 -0.85 -8.87
C GLN A 294 15.47 -0.51 -7.74
N LEU A 295 15.97 0.08 -6.64
CA LEU A 295 15.12 0.47 -5.52
C LEU A 295 14.12 1.56 -5.95
N PHE A 296 14.62 2.64 -6.55
CA PHE A 296 13.77 3.71 -7.07
C PHE A 296 12.81 3.19 -8.15
N TRP A 297 13.32 2.37 -9.08
CA TRP A 297 12.53 1.79 -10.16
C TRP A 297 11.36 0.96 -9.63
N MET A 298 11.62 -0.02 -8.75
CA MET A 298 10.57 -0.91 -8.25
C MET A 298 9.52 -0.15 -7.43
N LEU A 299 9.94 0.72 -6.51
CA LEU A 299 9.03 1.40 -5.60
C LEU A 299 8.24 2.55 -6.25
N THR A 300 8.80 3.20 -7.28
CA THR A 300 8.05 4.20 -8.06
C THR A 300 7.11 3.51 -9.04
N SER A 301 7.57 2.45 -9.70
CA SER A 301 6.73 1.67 -10.62
C SER A 301 5.57 0.97 -9.91
N SER A 302 5.77 0.53 -8.65
CA SER A 302 4.67 -0.04 -7.85
C SER A 302 3.58 0.98 -7.56
N GLY A 303 3.95 2.20 -7.16
CA GLY A 303 3.02 3.31 -6.99
C GLY A 303 2.21 3.61 -8.25
N VAL A 304 2.90 3.69 -9.40
CA VAL A 304 2.26 3.89 -10.71
C VAL A 304 1.30 2.75 -11.05
N LEU A 305 1.72 1.50 -10.89
CA LEU A 305 0.90 0.32 -11.20
C LEU A 305 -0.35 0.26 -10.34
N LEU A 306 -0.20 0.42 -9.02
CA LEU A 306 -1.30 0.33 -8.08
C LEU A 306 -2.31 1.45 -8.31
N ILE A 307 -1.87 2.71 -8.40
CA ILE A 307 -2.77 3.84 -8.62
C ILE A 307 -3.48 3.71 -9.98
N THR A 308 -2.75 3.36 -11.05
CA THR A 308 -3.35 3.15 -12.37
C THR A 308 -4.39 2.03 -12.31
N SER A 309 -4.11 0.93 -11.62
CA SER A 309 -5.05 -0.18 -11.48
C SER A 309 -6.34 0.24 -10.76
N TRP A 310 -6.26 1.00 -9.67
CA TRP A 310 -7.45 1.40 -8.90
C TRP A 310 -8.26 2.50 -9.59
N LEU A 311 -7.61 3.37 -10.36
CA LEU A 311 -8.30 4.36 -11.19
C LEU A 311 -9.04 3.70 -12.36
N VAL A 312 -8.42 2.71 -13.01
CA VAL A 312 -8.89 2.19 -14.29
C VAL A 312 -9.77 0.93 -14.16
N LEU A 313 -9.55 0.08 -13.16
CA LEU A 313 -10.35 -1.14 -12.98
C LEU A 313 -11.72 -0.85 -12.36
N SER A 314 -12.53 -1.90 -12.16
CA SER A 314 -13.91 -1.79 -11.67
C SER A 314 -14.02 -1.37 -10.20
N LEU A 315 -12.93 -1.41 -9.44
CA LEU A 315 -12.91 -1.13 -8.01
C LEU A 315 -11.65 -0.43 -7.53
N GLY A 316 -11.84 0.68 -6.81
CA GLY A 316 -10.81 1.30 -5.98
C GLY A 316 -11.41 1.72 -4.63
N GLN A 317 -10.72 1.46 -3.52
CA GLN A 317 -11.14 1.92 -2.19
C GLN A 317 -10.02 2.74 -1.56
N GLY A 318 -10.37 3.84 -0.88
CA GLY A 318 -9.37 4.78 -0.34
C GLY A 318 -8.33 4.14 0.57
N TYR A 319 -8.74 3.17 1.40
CA TYR A 319 -7.83 2.47 2.29
C TYR A 319 -6.81 1.55 1.58
N TYR A 320 -6.98 1.28 0.27
CA TYR A 320 -5.94 0.62 -0.54
C TYR A 320 -4.67 1.46 -0.62
N SER A 321 -4.77 2.78 -0.44
CA SER A 321 -3.64 3.69 -0.43
C SER A 321 -2.57 3.33 0.61
N MET A 322 -2.90 2.49 1.62
CA MET A 322 -1.91 1.90 2.52
C MET A 322 -0.77 1.20 1.76
N MET A 323 -1.07 0.52 0.64
CA MET A 323 -0.07 -0.16 -0.20
C MET A 323 0.85 0.83 -0.93
N LEU A 324 0.57 2.14 -0.87
CA LEU A 324 1.46 3.16 -1.44
C LEU A 324 2.59 3.56 -0.50
N PHE A 325 2.63 3.09 0.76
CA PHE A 325 3.71 3.48 1.68
C PHE A 325 5.13 3.20 1.16
N PRO A 326 5.43 2.06 0.48
CA PRO A 326 6.73 1.86 -0.14
C PRO A 326 7.06 2.93 -1.20
N PHE A 327 6.07 3.32 -2.02
CA PHE A 327 6.20 4.40 -3.00
C PHE A 327 6.39 5.76 -2.32
N LEU A 328 5.59 6.09 -1.30
CA LEU A 328 5.69 7.37 -0.58
C LEU A 328 7.03 7.51 0.15
N MET A 329 7.57 6.42 0.69
CA MET A 329 8.89 6.41 1.33
C MET A 329 10.00 6.80 0.35
N THR A 330 9.80 6.68 -0.97
CA THR A 330 10.79 7.14 -1.95
C THR A 330 11.10 8.63 -1.82
N VAL A 331 10.28 9.46 -1.16
CA VAL A 331 10.58 10.88 -0.92
C VAL A 331 11.97 11.11 -0.31
N VAL A 332 12.49 10.14 0.46
CA VAL A 332 13.84 10.23 1.04
C VAL A 332 14.96 10.09 0.01
N LEU A 333 14.66 9.60 -1.20
CA LEU A 333 15.61 9.45 -2.30
C LEU A 333 15.78 10.77 -3.07
N PRO A 334 17.01 11.18 -3.45
CA PRO A 334 17.26 12.40 -4.21
C PRO A 334 16.46 12.51 -5.50
N ASN A 335 16.30 11.39 -6.22
CA ASN A 335 15.63 11.28 -7.51
C ASN A 335 14.11 11.09 -7.40
N SER A 336 13.52 11.12 -6.20
CA SER A 336 12.09 10.91 -6.02
C SER A 336 11.22 11.84 -6.87
N VAL A 337 10.16 11.29 -7.44
CA VAL A 337 9.11 12.05 -8.16
C VAL A 337 8.15 12.78 -7.21
N LEU A 338 8.29 12.57 -5.89
CA LEU A 338 7.40 13.12 -4.85
C LEU A 338 7.95 14.37 -4.16
N ARG A 339 9.12 14.87 -4.57
CA ARG A 339 9.77 16.06 -3.97
C ARG A 339 9.24 17.38 -4.54
N ASN A 340 7.92 17.51 -4.63
CA ASN A 340 7.25 18.71 -5.11
C ASN A 340 5.88 18.85 -4.43
N TRP A 341 5.43 20.10 -4.21
CA TRP A 341 4.17 20.36 -3.50
C TRP A 341 2.91 19.79 -4.19
N PRO A 342 2.79 19.71 -5.54
CA PRO A 342 1.62 19.12 -6.18
C PRO A 342 1.43 17.64 -5.85
N ALA A 343 2.53 16.87 -5.74
CA ALA A 343 2.48 15.49 -5.28
C ALA A 343 1.85 15.40 -3.89
N TRP A 344 2.24 16.28 -2.95
CA TRP A 344 1.73 16.28 -1.58
C TRP A 344 0.28 16.76 -1.47
N LEU A 345 -0.18 17.64 -2.36
CA LEU A 345 -1.60 17.94 -2.50
C LEU A 345 -2.39 16.69 -2.94
N GLY A 346 -1.85 15.93 -3.90
CA GLY A 346 -2.47 14.67 -4.33
C GLY A 346 -2.48 13.62 -3.20
N ILE A 347 -1.37 13.46 -2.50
CA ILE A 347 -1.23 12.55 -1.35
C ILE A 347 -2.20 12.91 -0.23
N TYR A 348 -2.40 14.20 0.05
CA TYR A 348 -3.40 14.67 1.00
C TYR A 348 -4.79 14.11 0.66
N GLY A 349 -5.19 14.14 -0.61
CA GLY A 349 -6.50 13.68 -1.06
C GLY A 349 -6.83 12.22 -0.71
N PHE A 350 -5.85 11.32 -0.66
CA PHE A 350 -6.08 9.90 -0.32
C PHE A 350 -5.49 9.44 1.02
N MET A 351 -4.73 10.28 1.71
CA MET A 351 -4.16 9.96 3.03
C MET A 351 -4.78 10.74 4.19
N THR A 352 -5.40 11.89 3.93
CA THR A 352 -5.94 12.74 5.02
C THR A 352 -7.05 12.06 5.79
N MET A 353 -7.07 12.27 7.12
CA MET A 353 -8.21 11.90 7.97
C MET A 353 -9.31 12.98 7.99
N ASP A 354 -9.06 14.12 7.35
CA ASP A 354 -10.02 15.21 7.30
C ASP A 354 -11.28 14.79 6.55
N ARG A 355 -12.43 15.18 7.13
CA ARG A 355 -13.74 15.02 6.52
C ARG A 355 -14.13 16.32 5.84
N TRP A 356 -14.48 16.24 4.57
CA TRP A 356 -14.90 17.38 3.77
C TRP A 356 -16.43 17.51 3.68
N LEU A 357 -17.15 16.89 4.62
CA LEU A 357 -18.60 17.00 4.75
C LEU A 357 -18.98 18.39 5.28
N LEU A 358 -19.89 19.07 4.57
CA LEU A 358 -20.33 20.43 4.89
C LEU A 358 -21.79 20.41 5.32
N GLY A 359 -22.06 20.87 6.55
CA GLY A 359 -23.42 20.90 7.09
C GLY A 359 -24.35 21.86 6.33
N HIS A 360 -23.86 23.04 5.96
CA HIS A 360 -24.63 24.04 5.20
C HIS A 360 -24.75 23.73 3.71
N TRP A 361 -23.80 22.97 3.13
CA TRP A 361 -23.82 22.56 1.72
C TRP A 361 -23.61 21.04 1.57
N PRO A 362 -24.60 20.22 1.96
CA PRO A 362 -24.42 18.76 2.04
C PRO A 362 -24.07 18.09 0.71
N THR A 363 -24.54 18.63 -0.42
CA THR A 363 -24.24 18.10 -1.75
C THR A 363 -22.77 18.34 -2.10
N THR A 364 -22.29 19.57 -1.94
CA THR A 364 -20.89 19.94 -2.18
C THR A 364 -19.96 19.17 -1.25
N GLY A 365 -20.29 19.10 0.05
CA GLY A 365 -19.46 18.38 1.02
C GLY A 365 -19.35 16.88 0.73
N ARG A 366 -20.46 16.23 0.34
CA ARG A 366 -20.43 14.82 -0.09
C ARG A 366 -19.62 14.64 -1.37
N ALA A 367 -19.73 15.57 -2.33
CA ALA A 367 -18.92 15.52 -3.54
C ALA A 367 -17.41 15.59 -3.22
N LEU A 368 -17.00 16.54 -2.38
CA LEU A 368 -15.61 16.67 -1.95
C LEU A 368 -15.13 15.42 -1.21
N GLU A 369 -15.91 14.89 -0.27
CA GLU A 369 -15.54 13.70 0.51
C GLU A 369 -15.40 12.45 -0.35
N TYR A 370 -16.27 12.23 -1.34
CA TYR A 370 -16.25 11.02 -2.17
C TYR A 370 -15.24 11.09 -3.32
N LEU A 371 -14.95 12.30 -3.82
CA LEU A 371 -14.03 12.50 -4.94
C LEU A 371 -12.57 12.68 -4.50
N LYS A 372 -12.30 13.04 -3.23
CA LYS A 372 -10.95 13.36 -2.74
C LYS A 372 -9.90 12.28 -3.07
N ILE A 373 -10.28 11.00 -2.95
CA ILE A 373 -9.38 9.87 -3.22
C ILE A 373 -9.08 9.78 -4.72
N THR A 374 -10.11 9.79 -5.58
CA THR A 374 -9.93 9.72 -7.04
C THR A 374 -9.13 10.89 -7.55
N TYR A 375 -9.38 12.10 -7.05
CA TYR A 375 -8.62 13.30 -7.40
C TYR A 375 -7.18 13.23 -6.89
N GLY A 376 -6.96 12.75 -5.67
CA GLY A 376 -5.62 12.57 -5.11
C GLY A 376 -4.78 11.59 -5.92
N TRP A 377 -5.33 10.41 -6.23
CA TRP A 377 -4.71 9.41 -7.09
C TRP A 377 -4.42 9.94 -8.49
N SER A 378 -5.41 10.62 -9.10
CA SER A 378 -5.28 11.23 -10.42
C SER A 378 -4.15 12.27 -10.45
N LEU A 379 -4.11 13.16 -9.47
CA LEU A 379 -3.11 14.22 -9.38
C LEU A 379 -1.71 13.65 -9.19
N VAL A 380 -1.52 12.65 -8.30
CA VAL A 380 -0.22 12.00 -8.15
C VAL A 380 0.22 11.34 -9.47
N MET A 381 -0.67 10.65 -10.18
CA MET A 381 -0.32 10.06 -11.48
C MET A 381 0.11 11.09 -12.52
N VAL A 382 -0.60 12.20 -12.62
CA VAL A 382 -0.23 13.31 -13.52
C VAL A 382 1.13 13.89 -13.12
N VAL A 383 1.38 14.10 -11.83
CA VAL A 383 2.66 14.62 -11.33
C VAL A 383 3.81 13.67 -11.65
N VAL A 384 3.66 12.36 -11.39
CA VAL A 384 4.70 11.37 -11.71
C VAL A 384 5.01 11.39 -13.20
N PHE A 385 3.99 11.38 -14.06
CA PHE A 385 4.16 11.47 -15.51
C PHE A 385 4.91 12.74 -15.91
N CYS A 386 4.48 13.92 -15.44
CA CYS A 386 5.10 15.19 -15.77
C CYS A 386 6.57 15.27 -15.33
N VAL A 387 6.88 14.82 -14.11
CA VAL A 387 8.27 14.81 -13.61
C VAL A 387 9.16 13.94 -14.49
N LEU A 388 8.70 12.74 -14.85
CA LEU A 388 9.47 11.83 -15.72
C LEU A 388 9.58 12.36 -17.15
N LEU A 389 8.50 12.94 -17.68
CA LEU A 389 8.48 13.52 -19.03
C LEU A 389 9.45 14.69 -19.15
N PHE A 390 9.40 15.66 -18.24
CA PHE A 390 10.30 16.81 -18.29
C PHE A 390 11.76 16.40 -18.10
N ARG A 391 12.04 15.47 -17.17
CA ARG A 391 13.38 14.86 -17.05
C ARG A 391 13.87 14.25 -18.37
N TYR A 392 13.00 13.55 -19.09
CA TYR A 392 13.33 12.97 -20.38
C TYR A 392 13.55 14.03 -21.47
N LEU A 393 12.71 15.07 -21.53
CA LEU A 393 12.83 16.15 -22.51
C LEU A 393 14.12 16.94 -22.27
N ASP A 394 14.40 17.35 -21.03
CA ASP A 394 15.64 18.04 -20.67
C ASP A 394 16.88 17.19 -21.03
N ALA A 395 16.83 15.88 -20.74
CA ALA A 395 17.92 14.96 -21.08
C ALA A 395 18.10 14.74 -22.58
N LYS A 396 17.03 14.86 -23.35
CA LYS A 396 17.06 14.76 -24.81
C LYS A 396 17.63 16.03 -25.43
N ASP A 397 17.23 17.19 -24.94
CA ASP A 397 17.70 18.50 -25.43
C ASP A 397 19.19 18.71 -25.11
N GLU A 398 19.67 18.16 -24.00
CA GLU A 398 21.08 18.16 -23.59
C GLU A 398 21.92 16.99 -24.17
N ASP A 399 21.34 16.16 -25.06
CA ASP A 399 21.99 14.98 -25.67
C ASP A 399 22.65 14.02 -24.66
N ARG A 400 21.98 13.80 -23.52
CA ARG A 400 22.49 13.01 -22.37
C ARG A 400 21.63 11.79 -22.04
N LEU A 401 20.77 11.35 -22.96
CA LEU A 401 19.87 10.20 -22.72
C LEU A 401 20.64 8.91 -22.39
N ASP A 402 21.85 8.77 -22.91
CA ASP A 402 22.73 7.63 -22.62
C ASP A 402 23.21 7.60 -21.17
N ASP A 403 23.21 8.73 -20.48
CA ASP A 403 23.49 8.83 -19.05
C ASP A 403 22.25 8.63 -18.17
N GLY A 404 21.06 8.70 -18.76
CA GLY A 404 19.78 8.67 -18.07
C GLY A 404 19.11 10.04 -18.01
N ILE A 405 17.97 10.08 -17.33
CA ILE A 405 17.08 11.25 -17.35
C ILE A 405 17.11 12.07 -16.05
N ASP A 406 17.84 11.63 -15.02
CA ASP A 406 18.02 12.43 -13.80
C ASP A 406 18.79 13.73 -14.10
N PRO A 407 18.49 14.85 -13.40
CA PRO A 407 19.26 16.09 -13.52
C PRO A 407 20.77 15.91 -13.22
N PRO A 408 21.67 16.68 -13.87
CA PRO A 408 23.13 16.52 -13.74
C PRO A 408 23.65 16.56 -12.29
N TRP A 409 23.15 17.48 -11.46
CA TRP A 409 23.57 17.63 -10.05
C TRP A 409 23.36 16.35 -9.21
N MET A 410 22.47 15.44 -9.64
CA MET A 410 22.26 14.17 -8.93
C MET A 410 23.43 13.20 -9.10
N LYS A 411 24.21 13.30 -10.18
CA LYS A 411 25.45 12.52 -10.36
C LYS A 411 26.50 12.95 -9.33
N GLU A 412 26.64 14.26 -9.11
CA GLU A 412 27.59 14.84 -8.16
C GLU A 412 27.33 14.42 -6.71
N LEU A 413 26.09 14.06 -6.35
CA LEU A 413 25.77 13.50 -5.03
C LEU A 413 26.18 12.03 -4.87
N ARG A 414 26.35 11.29 -5.98
CA ARG A 414 26.72 9.87 -5.96
C ARG A 414 28.23 9.65 -5.88
N GLU A 415 29.02 10.53 -6.51
CA GLU A 415 30.49 10.42 -6.57
C GLU A 415 31.19 10.51 -5.19
N PRO A 416 30.83 11.42 -4.26
CA PRO A 416 31.42 11.49 -2.92
C PRO A 416 31.13 10.25 -2.07
N ALA A 417 29.97 9.61 -2.28
CA ALA A 417 29.57 8.42 -1.53
C ALA A 417 30.35 7.17 -1.96
N MET A 418 30.85 7.13 -3.21
CA MET A 418 31.72 6.07 -3.72
C MET A 418 33.18 6.25 -3.29
N SER A 419 33.71 7.48 -3.32
CA SER A 419 35.08 7.76 -2.87
C SER A 419 35.25 7.51 -1.36
N ALA A 420 34.26 7.86 -0.53
CA ALA A 420 34.27 7.57 0.90
C ALA A 420 34.19 6.07 1.24
N ARG A 421 33.59 5.25 0.37
CA ARG A 421 33.55 3.77 0.53
C ARG A 421 34.80 3.07 0.01
N ALA A 422 35.49 3.65 -0.97
CA ALA A 422 36.78 3.14 -1.44
C ALA A 422 37.93 3.49 -0.48
N ALA A 423 37.75 4.50 0.37
CA ALA A 423 38.76 4.98 1.32
C ALA A 423 38.78 4.26 2.69
N THR A 424 37.91 3.28 2.94
CA THR A 424 38.04 2.40 4.12
C THR A 424 38.99 1.25 3.78
N PRO A 425 40.21 1.19 4.36
CA PRO A 425 41.07 0.04 4.20
C PRO A 425 40.40 -1.19 4.80
N SER A 426 40.54 -2.33 4.13
CA SER A 426 40.37 -3.63 4.74
C SER A 426 41.45 -3.81 5.80
N ASP A 427 41.13 -3.48 7.05
CA ASP A 427 41.96 -3.90 8.18
C ASP A 427 41.80 -5.43 8.32
N GLY A 428 42.95 -6.11 8.26
CA GLY A 428 43.10 -7.57 8.26
C GLY A 428 43.00 -8.24 9.62
#